data_AF-A0A7S0TH13-F1
#
_entry.id   AF-A0A7S0TH13-F1
#
_cell.length_a   1.000
_cell.length_b   1.000
_cell.length_c   1.000
_cell.angle_alpha   90.00
_cell.angle_beta   90.00
_cell.angle_gamma   90.00
#
_symmetry.space_group_name_H-M   'P 1'
#
loop_
_entity.id
_entity.type
_entity.pdbx_description
1 polymer ?
#
loop_
_entity_poly.entity_id
_entity_poly.type
_entity_poly.pdbx_seq_one_letter_code
_entity_poly.pdbx_strand_id
1 'polypeptide(L)'
;MTLALDTYYREESEDILANLYKTLNEVSFDADPYLHHAPQHAHAVPVPEDAHHITVPVQFQSINMRLTAPRIVGPDEITGISLRKLFKTFRRDHGVSIIYNAIFTQRRVIFVGHNLPSDEVGNMVLSACLLTSPAIPGTLQRAYPYACLTAMQFLQISGYIAGVSNPIFEQRQEWWDVLCNVATGTVKLSESYQTELSDANIQPLYAKVQSIDKILMSEIQNGLQLKYGEHYIRTMFQDYTDHIVKIALDLEVFENDNLHEHDLSVNEWRINEWKKTDS
;
A
#
# COMPACT_ATOMS: atom_id res chain seq x y z
N MET A 1 16.17 -9.57 29.82
CA MET A 1 15.93 -10.28 28.54
C MET A 1 16.85 -11.48 28.34
N THR A 2 18.18 -11.31 28.24
CA THR A 2 19.15 -12.40 27.96
C THR A 2 19.12 -13.55 28.96
N LEU A 3 18.94 -13.27 30.26
CA LEU A 3 18.85 -14.31 31.28
C LEU A 3 17.56 -15.15 31.18
N ALA A 4 16.42 -14.53 30.88
CA ALA A 4 15.14 -15.22 30.73
C ALA A 4 15.10 -16.11 29.47
N LEU A 5 15.71 -15.63 28.37
CA LEU A 5 15.90 -16.41 27.14
C LEU A 5 16.80 -17.62 27.36
N ASP A 6 17.95 -17.45 28.01
CA ASP A 6 18.88 -18.55 28.30
C ASP A 6 18.25 -19.58 29.27
N THR A 7 17.38 -19.14 30.17
CA THR A 7 16.65 -20.04 31.08
C THR A 7 15.59 -20.86 30.33
N TYR A 8 14.83 -20.22 29.43
CA TYR A 8 13.84 -20.92 28.59
C TYR A 8 14.47 -21.99 27.68
N TYR A 9 15.62 -21.69 27.06
CA TYR A 9 16.30 -22.66 26.19
C TYR A 9 16.95 -23.83 26.95
N ARG A 10 17.05 -23.75 28.28
CA ARG A 10 17.55 -24.84 29.13
C ARG A 10 16.43 -25.69 29.71
N GLU A 11 15.27 -25.11 29.98
CA GLU A 11 14.15 -25.79 30.60
C GLU A 11 12.81 -25.19 30.13
N GLU A 12 12.02 -26.01 29.43
CA GLU A 12 10.73 -25.59 28.85
C GLU A 12 9.59 -25.90 29.84
N SER A 13 9.42 -25.07 30.86
CA SER A 13 8.29 -25.14 31.79
C SER A 13 7.31 -23.97 31.60
N GLU A 14 6.05 -24.18 31.98
CA GLU A 14 4.97 -23.20 31.82
C GLU A 14 5.25 -21.90 32.61
N ASP A 15 5.83 -22.03 33.80
CA ASP A 15 6.23 -20.90 34.63
C ASP A 15 7.37 -20.08 34.01
N ILE A 16 8.34 -20.76 33.36
CA ILE A 16 9.46 -20.11 32.67
C ILE A 16 8.96 -19.39 31.41
N LEU A 17 8.03 -19.98 30.68
CA LEU A 17 7.39 -19.37 29.52
C LEU A 17 6.61 -18.10 29.91
N ALA A 18 5.84 -18.15 31.00
CA ALA A 18 5.11 -17.00 31.54
C ALA A 18 6.07 -15.87 31.96
N ASN A 19 7.19 -16.23 32.59
CA ASN A 19 8.24 -15.28 32.98
C ASN A 19 8.94 -14.66 31.76
N LEU A 20 9.23 -15.46 30.72
CA LEU A 20 9.78 -14.98 29.46
C LEU A 20 8.82 -14.01 28.75
N TYR A 21 7.54 -14.36 28.67
CA TYR A 21 6.49 -13.53 28.07
C TYR A 21 6.39 -12.17 28.77
N LYS A 22 6.36 -12.17 30.10
CA LYS A 22 6.34 -10.96 30.91
C LYS A 22 7.61 -10.12 30.69
N THR A 23 8.78 -10.76 30.72
CA THR A 23 10.07 -10.09 30.52
C THR A 23 10.19 -9.48 29.12
N LEU A 24 9.69 -10.13 28.07
CA LEU A 24 9.74 -9.60 26.70
C LEU A 24 8.84 -8.38 26.52
N ASN A 25 7.66 -8.38 27.13
CA ASN A 25 6.72 -7.26 27.05
C ASN A 25 7.08 -6.08 27.98
N GLU A 26 7.92 -6.31 28.99
CA GLU A 26 8.43 -5.26 29.89
C GLU A 26 9.71 -4.58 29.37
N VAL A 27 10.35 -5.13 28.33
CA VAL A 27 11.53 -4.51 27.71
C VAL A 27 11.08 -3.30 26.90
N SER A 28 11.36 -2.11 27.43
CA SER A 28 11.34 -0.88 26.64
C SER A 28 12.60 -0.80 25.78
N PHE A 29 12.43 -0.56 24.48
CA PHE A 29 13.50 -0.31 23.53
C PHE A 29 13.85 1.19 23.41
N ASP A 30 13.36 2.04 24.33
CA ASP A 30 13.65 3.48 24.30
C ASP A 30 15.06 3.77 24.79
N ALA A 31 16.00 3.66 23.87
CA ALA A 31 17.34 4.21 24.01
C ALA A 31 17.80 4.90 22.71
N ASP A 32 16.88 5.46 21.92
CA ASP A 32 17.26 6.27 20.76
C ASP A 32 17.00 7.77 21.02
N PRO A 33 18.02 8.58 21.31
CA PRO A 33 17.87 10.04 21.45
C PRO A 33 17.42 10.73 20.15
N TYR A 34 17.34 10.01 19.02
CA TYR A 34 16.81 10.51 17.76
C TYR A 34 15.30 10.26 17.55
N LEU A 35 14.63 9.48 18.41
CA LEU A 35 13.17 9.23 18.31
C LEU A 35 12.31 10.46 18.66
N HIS A 36 12.88 11.47 19.33
CA HIS A 36 12.15 12.71 19.66
C HIS A 36 11.90 13.65 18.48
N HIS A 37 12.44 13.34 17.32
CA HIS A 37 12.19 14.05 16.08
C HIS A 37 11.78 13.06 14.98
N ALA A 38 10.67 12.36 15.17
CA ALA A 38 9.86 12.05 14.00
C ALA A 38 9.37 13.41 13.47
N PRO A 39 9.90 13.91 12.34
CA PRO A 39 9.40 15.16 11.80
C PRO A 39 7.96 14.88 11.37
N GLN A 40 7.00 15.49 12.08
CA GLN A 40 5.58 15.48 11.68
C GLN A 40 5.35 16.10 10.31
N HIS A 41 6.38 16.72 9.71
CA HIS A 41 6.42 17.10 8.31
C HIS A 41 7.83 16.88 7.82
N ALA A 42 8.06 15.91 6.94
CA ALA A 42 9.30 15.85 6.18
C ALA A 42 8.98 15.50 4.73
N HIS A 43 9.10 16.52 3.87
CA HIS A 43 9.72 16.31 2.58
C HIS A 43 10.83 15.28 2.76
N ALA A 44 10.69 14.12 2.12
CA ALA A 44 11.55 12.98 2.32
C ALA A 44 13.01 13.40 2.10
N VAL A 45 13.74 13.66 3.19
CA VAL A 45 15.20 13.68 3.12
C VAL A 45 15.57 12.25 2.73
N PRO A 46 16.31 12.04 1.64
CA PRO A 46 16.73 10.71 1.26
C PRO A 46 17.69 10.21 2.34
N VAL A 47 17.18 9.42 3.28
CA VAL A 47 17.99 8.68 4.22
C VAL A 47 18.79 7.65 3.39
N PRO A 48 20.12 7.56 3.54
CA PRO A 48 20.94 6.61 2.79
C PRO A 48 20.39 5.17 2.90
N GLU A 49 20.43 4.39 1.82
CA GLU A 49 19.91 3.00 1.76
C GLU A 49 20.37 2.14 2.94
N ASP A 50 21.63 2.32 3.38
CA ASP A 50 22.26 1.58 4.48
C ASP A 50 21.78 2.01 5.88
N ALA A 51 21.12 3.17 6.01
CA ALA A 51 20.63 3.69 7.29
C ALA A 51 19.20 3.22 7.61
N HIS A 52 18.52 2.55 6.68
CA HIS A 52 17.16 2.01 6.87
C HIS A 52 17.14 0.65 7.54
N HIS A 53 18.27 -0.05 7.64
CA HIS A 53 18.33 -1.42 8.10
C HIS A 53 19.40 -1.64 9.17
N ILE A 54 19.01 -2.18 10.33
CA ILE A 54 19.93 -2.76 11.30
C ILE A 54 20.25 -4.17 10.85
N THR A 55 21.54 -4.47 10.65
CA THR A 55 22.00 -5.85 10.43
C THR A 55 22.75 -6.34 11.65
N VAL A 56 22.24 -7.40 12.28
CA VAL A 56 22.85 -8.05 13.45
C VAL A 56 23.36 -9.44 13.03
N PRO A 57 24.66 -9.75 13.27
CA PRO A 57 25.14 -11.12 13.11
C PRO A 57 24.55 -12.01 14.22
N VAL A 58 23.95 -13.14 13.83
CA VAL A 58 23.36 -14.13 14.73
C VAL A 58 23.96 -15.50 14.43
N GLN A 59 24.29 -16.26 15.47
CA GLN A 59 24.75 -17.63 15.33
C GLN A 59 23.59 -18.57 15.68
N PHE A 60 23.15 -19.38 14.71
CA PHE A 60 22.12 -20.40 14.91
C PHE A 60 22.68 -21.76 14.50
N GLN A 61 22.74 -22.72 15.43
CA GLN A 61 23.27 -24.08 15.19
C GLN A 61 24.65 -24.09 14.50
N SER A 62 25.60 -23.27 14.99
CA SER A 62 26.95 -23.09 14.43
C SER A 62 27.00 -22.44 13.03
N ILE A 63 25.87 -21.99 12.49
CA ILE A 63 25.79 -21.21 11.25
C ILE A 63 25.74 -19.73 11.62
N ASN A 64 26.71 -18.96 11.13
CA ASN A 64 26.69 -17.50 11.23
C ASN A 64 25.78 -16.93 10.15
N MET A 65 24.63 -16.41 10.55
CA MET A 65 23.68 -15.71 9.69
C MET A 65 23.61 -14.23 10.05
N ARG A 66 23.20 -13.40 9.10
CA ARG A 66 22.97 -11.97 9.35
C ARG A 66 21.46 -11.74 9.34
N LEU A 67 20.91 -11.29 10.46
CA LEU A 67 19.53 -10.85 10.53
C LEU A 67 19.47 -9.36 10.24
N THR A 68 18.64 -8.97 9.28
CA THR A 68 18.45 -7.58 8.89
C THR A 68 17.02 -7.17 9.20
N ALA A 69 16.84 -6.13 10.01
CA ALA A 69 15.56 -5.55 10.38
C ALA A 69 15.55 -4.07 9.99
N PRO A 70 14.45 -3.54 9.45
CA PRO A 70 14.38 -2.12 9.13
C PRO A 70 14.26 -1.25 10.40
N ARG A 71 14.94 -0.10 10.44
CA ARG A 71 15.08 0.80 11.61
C ARG A 71 13.86 1.68 11.85
N ILE A 72 13.27 2.18 10.77
CA ILE A 72 12.16 3.12 10.80
C ILE A 72 11.21 2.62 9.70
N VAL A 73 10.11 1.99 10.12
CA VAL A 73 9.03 1.59 9.22
C VAL A 73 7.74 1.97 9.92
N GLY A 74 6.95 2.83 9.29
CA GLY A 74 5.60 3.13 9.75
C GLY A 74 4.71 1.86 9.75
N PRO A 75 3.62 1.82 10.55
CA PRO A 75 2.78 0.63 10.67
C PRO A 75 2.17 0.14 9.34
N ASP A 76 2.00 1.02 8.36
CA ASP A 76 1.49 0.70 7.02
C ASP A 76 2.57 0.87 5.91
N GLU A 77 3.83 1.09 6.26
CA GLU A 77 4.90 1.29 5.30
C GLU A 77 5.47 -0.05 4.80
N ILE A 78 5.59 -0.17 3.47
CA ILE A 78 6.04 -1.40 2.81
C ILE A 78 7.46 -1.19 2.27
N THR A 79 8.39 -2.06 2.66
CA THR A 79 9.78 -2.06 2.17
C THR A 79 10.05 -3.27 1.28
N GLY A 80 11.10 -3.20 0.43
CA GLY A 80 11.56 -4.34 -0.38
C GLY A 80 10.73 -4.73 -1.61
N ILE A 81 9.62 -4.03 -1.89
CA ILE A 81 8.74 -4.32 -3.04
C ILE A 81 8.93 -3.31 -4.17
N SER A 82 8.96 -3.76 -5.43
CA SER A 82 9.16 -2.88 -6.59
C SER A 82 7.85 -2.45 -7.27
N LEU A 83 7.66 -1.17 -7.54
CA LEU A 83 6.54 -0.66 -8.35
C LEU A 83 6.67 -0.99 -9.85
N ARG A 84 7.90 -1.25 -10.34
CA ARG A 84 8.18 -1.37 -11.78
C ARG A 84 7.39 -2.49 -12.45
N LYS A 85 7.21 -3.62 -11.75
CA LYS A 85 6.50 -4.78 -12.28
C LYS A 85 5.01 -4.47 -12.44
N LEU A 86 4.40 -3.83 -11.45
CA LEU A 86 3.01 -3.37 -11.50
C LEU A 86 2.80 -2.40 -12.66
N PHE A 87 3.65 -1.38 -12.79
CA PHE A 87 3.59 -0.43 -13.90
C PHE A 87 3.69 -1.10 -15.26
N LYS A 88 4.68 -1.96 -15.45
CA LYS A 88 4.88 -2.65 -16.73
C LYS A 88 3.66 -3.51 -17.12
N THR A 89 3.02 -4.11 -16.12
CA THR A 89 1.89 -5.03 -16.31
C THR A 89 0.60 -4.28 -16.62
N PHE A 90 0.27 -3.23 -15.85
CA PHE A 90 -1.02 -2.52 -15.91
C PHE A 90 -0.97 -1.13 -16.56
N ARG A 91 0.09 -0.79 -17.30
CA ARG A 91 0.20 0.50 -18.03
C ARG A 91 -0.83 0.72 -19.14
N ARG A 92 -1.50 -0.34 -19.61
CA ARG A 92 -2.51 -0.25 -20.68
C ARG A 92 -3.84 0.25 -20.10
N ASP A 93 -4.62 0.93 -20.92
CA ASP A 93 -6.01 1.34 -20.62
C ASP A 93 -6.18 2.09 -19.28
N HIS A 94 -5.17 2.87 -18.89
CA HIS A 94 -5.15 3.60 -17.60
C HIS A 94 -5.27 2.68 -16.37
N GLY A 95 -4.88 1.41 -16.47
CA GLY A 95 -5.05 0.42 -15.41
C GLY A 95 -4.45 0.81 -14.07
N VAL A 96 -3.26 1.43 -14.07
CA VAL A 96 -2.63 1.89 -12.82
C VAL A 96 -3.43 3.01 -12.14
N SER A 97 -3.99 3.95 -12.91
CA SER A 97 -4.86 5.02 -12.37
C SER A 97 -6.16 4.43 -11.80
N ILE A 98 -6.75 3.45 -12.47
CA ILE A 98 -7.94 2.75 -11.97
C ILE A 98 -7.63 2.06 -10.63
N ILE A 99 -6.51 1.33 -10.55
CA ILE A 99 -6.07 0.65 -9.33
C ILE A 99 -5.83 1.66 -8.21
N TYR A 100 -5.11 2.76 -8.50
CA TYR A 100 -4.85 3.83 -7.54
C TYR A 100 -6.15 4.38 -6.95
N ASN A 101 -7.09 4.80 -7.80
CA ASN A 101 -8.36 5.37 -7.36
C ASN A 101 -9.20 4.37 -6.57
N ALA A 102 -9.22 3.11 -6.99
CA ALA A 102 -9.94 2.06 -6.28
C ALA A 102 -9.37 1.82 -4.88
N ILE A 103 -8.04 1.82 -4.73
CA ILE A 103 -7.40 1.67 -3.42
C ILE A 103 -7.64 2.92 -2.56
N PHE A 104 -7.48 4.11 -3.12
CA PHE A 104 -7.67 5.39 -2.43
C PHE A 104 -9.10 5.53 -1.89
N THR A 105 -10.11 5.14 -2.68
CA THR A 105 -11.54 5.19 -2.30
C THR A 105 -12.04 3.93 -1.58
N GLN A 106 -11.12 3.11 -1.06
CA GLN A 106 -11.39 1.84 -0.37
C GLN A 106 -12.41 0.92 -1.08
N ARG A 107 -12.23 0.72 -2.39
CA ARG A 107 -12.98 -0.26 -3.17
C ARG A 107 -12.36 -1.65 -3.07
N ARG A 108 -13.15 -2.68 -3.37
CA ARG A 108 -12.73 -4.08 -3.30
C ARG A 108 -11.90 -4.43 -4.53
N VAL A 109 -10.60 -4.65 -4.34
CA VAL A 109 -9.65 -4.91 -5.43
C VAL A 109 -9.12 -6.34 -5.36
N ILE A 110 -9.21 -7.09 -6.46
CA ILE A 110 -8.65 -8.44 -6.56
C ILE A 110 -7.59 -8.52 -7.65
N PHE A 111 -6.42 -9.06 -7.32
CA PHE A 111 -5.38 -9.46 -8.26
C PHE A 111 -5.48 -10.96 -8.53
N VAL A 112 -5.84 -11.34 -9.75
CA VAL A 112 -5.93 -12.75 -10.18
C VAL A 112 -4.67 -13.14 -10.93
N GLY A 113 -3.94 -14.14 -10.43
CA GLY A 113 -2.78 -14.74 -11.09
C GLY A 113 -2.96 -16.23 -11.33
N HIS A 114 -3.83 -16.60 -12.26
CA HIS A 114 -4.00 -18.00 -12.65
C HIS A 114 -2.70 -18.55 -13.27
N ASN A 115 -2.23 -19.70 -12.80
CA ASN A 115 -0.95 -20.31 -13.19
C ASN A 115 0.28 -19.42 -12.96
N LEU A 116 0.19 -18.44 -12.04
CA LEU A 116 1.34 -17.66 -11.60
C LEU A 116 1.76 -18.08 -10.18
N PRO A 117 3.06 -17.98 -9.88
CA PRO A 117 3.56 -18.14 -8.52
C PRO A 117 2.87 -17.19 -7.52
N SER A 118 2.59 -17.68 -6.31
CA SER A 118 1.90 -16.89 -5.29
C SER A 118 2.69 -15.66 -4.84
N ASP A 119 4.03 -15.72 -4.90
CA ASP A 119 4.91 -14.57 -4.63
C ASP A 119 4.73 -13.48 -5.67
N GLU A 120 4.54 -13.81 -6.94
CA GLU A 120 4.27 -12.84 -8.00
C GLU A 120 2.95 -12.11 -7.76
N VAL A 121 1.90 -12.84 -7.38
CA VAL A 121 0.60 -12.24 -7.05
C VAL A 121 0.68 -11.39 -5.78
N GLY A 122 1.32 -11.89 -4.72
CA GLY A 122 1.50 -11.16 -3.48
C GLY A 122 2.32 -9.89 -3.64
N ASN A 123 3.38 -9.93 -4.45
CA ASN A 123 4.16 -8.76 -4.80
C ASN A 123 3.29 -7.72 -5.52
N MET A 124 2.38 -8.12 -6.43
CA MET A 124 1.49 -7.16 -7.10
C MET A 124 0.53 -6.48 -6.12
N VAL A 125 -0.01 -7.21 -5.15
CA VAL A 125 -0.88 -6.64 -4.10
C VAL A 125 -0.11 -5.60 -3.28
N LEU A 126 1.08 -5.95 -2.80
CA LEU A 126 1.91 -5.04 -2.01
C LEU A 126 2.40 -3.84 -2.84
N SER A 127 2.75 -4.04 -4.11
CA SER A 127 3.06 -2.95 -5.03
C SER A 127 1.86 -2.02 -5.22
N ALA A 128 0.63 -2.54 -5.19
CA ALA A 128 -0.56 -1.71 -5.34
C ALA A 128 -0.78 -0.83 -4.10
N CYS A 129 -0.55 -1.36 -2.90
CA CYS A 129 -0.57 -0.58 -1.66
C CYS A 129 0.46 0.56 -1.66
N LEU A 130 1.62 0.36 -2.31
CA LEU A 130 2.64 1.42 -2.48
C LEU A 130 2.22 2.57 -3.40
N LEU A 131 1.15 2.41 -4.21
CA LEU A 131 0.64 3.51 -5.05
C LEU A 131 -0.01 4.62 -4.22
N THR A 132 -0.56 4.29 -3.05
CA THR A 132 -1.15 5.27 -2.12
C THR A 132 -0.17 5.62 -1.02
N SER A 133 1.09 5.88 -1.39
CA SER A 133 2.09 6.48 -0.51
C SER A 133 1.83 7.99 -0.43
N PRO A 134 2.01 8.70 0.71
CA PRO A 134 2.33 8.15 2.03
C PRO A 134 1.22 7.22 2.51
N ALA A 135 1.61 6.13 3.20
CA ALA A 135 0.68 5.05 3.51
C ALA A 135 -0.53 5.54 4.30
N ILE A 136 -1.71 5.47 3.68
CA ILE A 136 -2.97 5.81 4.33
C ILE A 136 -3.24 4.75 5.43
N PRO A 137 -3.53 5.17 6.67
CA PRO A 137 -3.75 4.25 7.78
C PRO A 137 -4.75 3.15 7.44
N GLY A 138 -4.41 1.91 7.77
CA GLY A 138 -5.29 0.74 7.55
C GLY A 138 -5.22 0.16 6.13
N THR A 139 -4.43 0.73 5.22
CA THR A 139 -4.22 0.16 3.87
C THR A 139 -3.60 -1.23 3.94
N LEU A 140 -2.64 -1.46 4.85
CA LEU A 140 -2.03 -2.78 5.01
C LEU A 140 -2.95 -3.74 5.78
N GLN A 141 -3.76 -3.23 6.70
CA GLN A 141 -4.72 -4.03 7.50
C GLN A 141 -5.79 -4.70 6.62
N ARG A 142 -6.18 -4.06 5.52
CA ARG A 142 -7.11 -4.61 4.52
C ARG A 142 -6.42 -5.28 3.33
N ALA A 143 -5.09 -5.40 3.35
CA ALA A 143 -4.31 -6.05 2.30
C ALA A 143 -4.10 -7.53 2.61
N TYR A 144 -4.45 -8.38 1.65
CA TYR A 144 -4.30 -9.83 1.69
C TYR A 144 -3.42 -10.25 0.51
N PRO A 145 -2.08 -10.24 0.65
CA PRO A 145 -1.16 -10.56 -0.44
C PRO A 145 -1.47 -11.88 -1.13
N TYR A 146 -2.00 -12.84 -0.37
CA TYR A 146 -2.51 -14.08 -0.92
C TYR A 146 -3.72 -14.58 -0.12
N ALA A 147 -4.79 -14.93 -0.83
CA ALA A 147 -6.00 -15.52 -0.29
C ALA A 147 -6.43 -16.73 -1.12
N CYS A 148 -7.05 -17.69 -0.45
CA CYS A 148 -7.52 -18.96 -1.03
C CYS A 148 -9.02 -19.14 -0.78
N LEU A 149 -9.67 -20.01 -1.57
CA LEU A 149 -11.10 -20.28 -1.45
C LEU A 149 -11.51 -20.87 -0.09
N THR A 150 -10.57 -21.46 0.65
CA THR A 150 -10.84 -21.97 2.00
C THR A 150 -10.87 -20.87 3.04
N ALA A 151 -10.27 -19.70 2.77
CA ALA A 151 -10.16 -18.58 3.71
C ALA A 151 -10.74 -17.29 3.08
N MET A 152 -12.06 -17.27 2.88
CA MET A 152 -12.78 -16.12 2.28
C MET A 152 -13.24 -15.06 3.30
N GLN A 153 -12.65 -15.05 4.50
CA GLN A 153 -12.98 -14.08 5.57
C GLN A 153 -12.71 -12.63 5.14
N PHE A 154 -11.72 -12.43 4.26
CA PHE A 154 -11.36 -11.11 3.72
C PHE A 154 -12.52 -10.44 2.96
N LEU A 155 -13.47 -11.20 2.42
CA LEU A 155 -14.65 -10.64 1.74
C LEU A 155 -15.55 -9.80 2.66
N GLN A 156 -15.41 -9.97 3.98
CA GLN A 156 -16.15 -9.20 4.99
C GLN A 156 -15.47 -7.84 5.29
N ILE A 157 -14.21 -7.66 4.89
CA ILE A 157 -13.48 -6.42 5.14
C ILE A 157 -13.84 -5.38 4.08
N SER A 158 -14.19 -4.18 4.51
CA SER A 158 -14.46 -3.08 3.59
C SER A 158 -13.20 -2.70 2.81
N GLY A 159 -13.32 -2.55 1.49
CA GLY A 159 -12.22 -2.13 0.64
C GLY A 159 -11.01 -3.05 0.62
N TYR A 160 -11.16 -4.36 0.83
CA TYR A 160 -10.03 -5.28 0.84
C TYR A 160 -9.21 -5.22 -0.48
N ILE A 161 -7.92 -5.52 -0.38
CA ILE A 161 -6.99 -5.65 -1.52
C ILE A 161 -6.42 -7.06 -1.48
N ALA A 162 -6.88 -7.95 -2.35
CA ALA A 162 -6.56 -9.39 -2.24
C ALA A 162 -5.86 -9.95 -3.48
N GLY A 163 -4.91 -10.86 -3.27
CA GLY A 163 -4.27 -11.65 -4.31
C GLY A 163 -4.81 -13.08 -4.34
N VAL A 164 -5.24 -13.58 -5.49
CA VAL A 164 -5.83 -14.91 -5.64
C VAL A 164 -5.28 -15.63 -6.88
N SER A 165 -5.21 -16.96 -6.82
CA SER A 165 -4.78 -17.80 -7.94
C SER A 165 -5.93 -18.48 -8.67
N ASN A 166 -7.10 -18.61 -8.03
CA ASN A 166 -8.23 -19.34 -8.60
C ASN A 166 -9.01 -18.46 -9.60
N PRO A 167 -9.24 -18.93 -10.84
CA PRO A 167 -9.93 -18.14 -11.87
C PRO A 167 -11.43 -17.96 -11.57
N ILE A 168 -12.02 -18.67 -10.61
CA ILE A 168 -13.43 -18.50 -10.20
C ILE A 168 -13.73 -17.05 -9.77
N PHE A 169 -12.73 -16.35 -9.23
CA PHE A 169 -12.86 -14.95 -8.84
C PHE A 169 -13.15 -14.04 -10.04
N GLU A 170 -12.73 -14.40 -11.27
CA GLU A 170 -13.09 -13.63 -12.47
C GLU A 170 -14.57 -13.71 -12.83
N GLN A 171 -15.24 -14.80 -12.46
CA GLN A 171 -16.64 -15.05 -12.80
C GLN A 171 -17.59 -14.40 -11.79
N ARG A 172 -17.14 -14.22 -10.55
CA ARG A 172 -17.93 -13.73 -9.42
C ARG A 172 -17.77 -12.22 -9.24
N GLN A 173 -18.37 -11.43 -10.14
CA GLN A 173 -18.31 -9.97 -10.09
C GLN A 173 -18.88 -9.38 -8.79
N GLU A 174 -19.73 -10.11 -8.07
CA GLU A 174 -20.27 -9.69 -6.78
C GLU A 174 -19.20 -9.53 -5.70
N TRP A 175 -18.03 -10.17 -5.86
CA TRP A 175 -16.98 -10.15 -4.84
C TRP A 175 -16.13 -8.88 -4.90
N TRP A 176 -15.91 -8.31 -6.09
CA TRP A 176 -14.93 -7.24 -6.30
C TRP A 176 -15.53 -6.06 -7.08
N ASP A 177 -14.91 -4.89 -6.95
CA ASP A 177 -15.23 -3.71 -7.75
C ASP A 177 -14.23 -3.55 -8.90
N VAL A 178 -12.97 -3.89 -8.63
CA VAL A 178 -11.88 -3.90 -9.63
C VAL A 178 -11.16 -5.24 -9.60
N LEU A 179 -11.01 -5.85 -10.78
CA LEU A 179 -10.25 -7.08 -11.00
C LEU A 179 -9.06 -6.83 -11.90
N CYS A 180 -7.88 -7.19 -11.40
CA CYS A 180 -6.60 -7.04 -12.05
C CYS A 180 -6.08 -8.43 -12.42
N ASN A 181 -6.15 -8.80 -13.70
CA ASN A 181 -5.53 -10.04 -14.15
C ASN A 181 -4.02 -9.80 -14.36
N VAL A 182 -3.22 -10.45 -13.52
CA VAL A 182 -1.76 -10.28 -13.48
C VAL A 182 -1.08 -10.89 -14.71
N ALA A 183 -1.64 -11.97 -15.27
CA ALA A 183 -1.07 -12.65 -16.43
C ALA A 183 -1.29 -11.87 -17.73
N THR A 184 -2.48 -11.28 -17.91
CA THR A 184 -2.83 -10.52 -19.13
C THR A 184 -2.55 -9.03 -19.00
N GLY A 185 -2.41 -8.52 -17.78
CA GLY A 185 -2.31 -7.09 -17.48
C GLY A 185 -3.59 -6.30 -17.76
N THR A 186 -4.75 -6.97 -17.80
CA THR A 186 -6.05 -6.32 -18.01
C THR A 186 -6.69 -5.96 -16.67
N VAL A 187 -7.24 -4.75 -16.59
CA VAL A 187 -8.04 -4.30 -15.44
C VAL A 187 -9.51 -4.28 -15.88
N LYS A 188 -10.36 -4.98 -15.14
CA LYS A 188 -11.81 -5.05 -15.36
C LYS A 188 -12.53 -4.39 -14.19
N LEU A 189 -13.63 -3.71 -14.49
CA LEU A 189 -14.53 -3.13 -13.49
C LEU A 189 -15.77 -4.03 -13.37
N SER A 190 -16.35 -4.17 -12.18
CA SER A 190 -17.60 -4.90 -12.02
C SER A 190 -18.77 -4.12 -12.63
N GLU A 191 -19.83 -4.80 -13.04
CA GLU A 191 -21.04 -4.16 -13.59
C GLU A 191 -21.65 -3.14 -12.61
N SER A 192 -21.64 -3.46 -11.31
CA SER A 192 -22.11 -2.55 -10.26
C SER A 192 -21.27 -1.28 -10.22
N TYR A 193 -19.94 -1.41 -10.24
CA TYR A 193 -19.04 -0.26 -10.16
C TYR A 193 -19.04 0.57 -11.45
N GLN A 194 -19.15 -0.06 -12.61
CA GLN A 194 -19.33 0.66 -13.88
C GLN A 194 -20.62 1.48 -13.91
N THR A 195 -21.72 0.91 -13.40
CA THR A 195 -23.01 1.60 -13.31
C THR A 195 -22.92 2.81 -12.39
N GLU A 196 -22.27 2.66 -11.24
CA GLU A 196 -22.03 3.76 -10.28
C GLU A 196 -21.21 4.90 -10.91
N LEU A 197 -20.11 4.57 -11.59
CA LEU A 197 -19.27 5.58 -12.25
C LEU A 197 -20.01 6.30 -13.39
N SER A 198 -20.95 5.62 -14.04
CA SER A 198 -21.76 6.14 -15.14
C SER A 198 -22.99 6.96 -14.69
N ASP A 199 -23.23 7.09 -13.38
CA ASP A 199 -24.31 7.93 -12.84
C ASP A 199 -24.13 9.38 -13.32
N ALA A 200 -25.22 10.04 -13.72
CA ALA A 200 -25.22 11.40 -14.23
C ALA A 200 -24.56 12.42 -13.27
N ASN A 201 -24.62 12.17 -11.96
CA ASN A 201 -24.00 13.04 -10.95
C ASN A 201 -22.51 12.75 -10.76
N ILE A 202 -22.07 11.50 -10.94
CA ILE A 202 -20.70 11.04 -10.66
C ILE A 202 -19.82 11.14 -11.89
N GLN A 203 -20.32 10.74 -13.06
CA GLN A 203 -19.60 10.71 -14.33
C GLN A 203 -18.84 12.01 -14.65
N PRO A 204 -19.41 13.23 -14.50
CA PRO A 204 -18.65 14.46 -14.78
C PRO A 204 -17.50 14.68 -13.78
N LEU A 205 -17.69 14.33 -12.51
CA LEU A 205 -16.66 14.48 -11.48
C LEU A 205 -15.53 13.46 -11.70
N TYR A 206 -15.89 12.20 -11.98
CA TYR A 206 -14.92 11.15 -12.25
C TYR A 206 -14.14 11.39 -13.55
N ALA A 207 -14.77 11.97 -14.58
CA ALA A 207 -14.09 12.32 -15.82
C ALA A 207 -12.98 13.37 -15.61
N LYS A 208 -13.17 14.33 -14.68
CA LYS A 208 -12.12 15.28 -14.30
C LYS A 208 -10.93 14.57 -13.65
N VAL A 209 -11.19 13.65 -12.72
CA VAL A 209 -10.16 12.81 -12.08
C VAL A 209 -9.37 12.03 -13.12
N GLN A 210 -10.03 11.37 -14.07
CA GLN A 210 -9.39 10.64 -15.16
C GLN A 210 -8.48 11.54 -16.02
N SER A 211 -8.83 12.83 -16.19
CA SER A 211 -8.01 13.74 -16.98
C SER A 211 -6.69 14.10 -16.29
N ILE A 212 -6.70 14.32 -14.97
CA ILE A 212 -5.48 14.58 -14.20
C ILE A 212 -4.62 13.33 -14.11
N ASP A 213 -5.24 12.18 -13.87
CA ASP A 213 -4.51 10.91 -13.80
C ASP A 213 -3.79 10.57 -15.10
N LYS A 214 -4.38 10.92 -16.25
CA LYS A 214 -3.73 10.76 -17.54
C LYS A 214 -2.44 11.58 -17.63
N ILE A 215 -2.44 12.80 -17.09
CA ILE A 215 -1.27 13.67 -17.05
C ILE A 215 -0.19 13.02 -16.18
N LEU A 216 -0.51 12.68 -14.93
CA LEU A 216 0.42 12.01 -13.99
C LEU A 216 1.01 10.73 -14.59
N MET A 217 0.18 9.85 -15.16
CA MET A 217 0.63 8.59 -15.75
C MET A 217 1.54 8.82 -16.97
N SER A 218 1.30 9.88 -17.74
CA SER A 218 2.17 10.25 -18.88
C SER A 218 3.53 10.75 -18.41
N GLU A 219 3.59 11.51 -17.32
CA GLU A 219 4.84 11.98 -16.71
C GLU A 219 5.67 10.82 -16.17
N ILE A 220 5.03 9.90 -15.44
CA ILE A 220 5.68 8.68 -14.94
C ILE A 220 6.20 7.84 -16.10
N GLN A 221 5.43 7.68 -17.17
CA GLN A 221 5.85 6.95 -18.36
C GLN A 221 7.05 7.60 -19.05
N ASN A 222 7.10 8.94 -19.10
CA ASN A 222 8.24 9.69 -19.62
C ASN A 222 9.48 9.50 -18.73
N GLY A 223 9.34 9.61 -17.40
CA GLY A 223 10.44 9.35 -16.46
C GLY A 223 10.99 7.92 -16.55
N LEU A 224 10.11 6.93 -16.77
CA LEU A 224 10.50 5.54 -17.02
C LEU A 224 11.29 5.38 -18.32
N GLN A 225 10.91 6.09 -19.40
CA GLN A 225 11.67 6.09 -20.66
C GLN A 225 13.06 6.73 -20.50
N LEU A 226 13.15 7.78 -19.68
CA LEU A 226 14.40 8.43 -19.29
C LEU A 226 15.23 7.62 -18.29
N LYS A 227 14.80 6.41 -17.94
CA LYS A 227 15.47 5.47 -17.02
C LYS A 227 15.64 6.04 -15.61
N TYR A 228 14.70 6.86 -15.15
CA TYR A 228 14.69 7.26 -13.75
C TYR A 228 14.55 6.04 -12.81
N GLY A 229 15.13 6.21 -11.63
CA GLY A 229 15.10 5.21 -10.55
C GLY A 229 13.67 4.90 -10.11
N GLU A 230 13.49 3.83 -9.36
CA GLU A 230 12.17 3.51 -8.81
C GLU A 230 11.72 4.58 -7.81
N HIS A 231 12.69 5.16 -7.10
CA HIS A 231 12.48 6.28 -6.20
C HIS A 231 11.66 7.40 -6.84
N TYR A 232 11.94 7.76 -8.09
CA TYR A 232 11.17 8.77 -8.83
C TYR A 232 9.67 8.44 -8.89
N ILE A 233 9.33 7.19 -9.23
CA ILE A 233 7.92 6.75 -9.32
C ILE A 233 7.26 6.87 -7.95
N ARG A 234 7.95 6.42 -6.89
CA ARG A 234 7.43 6.49 -5.51
C ARG A 234 7.20 7.92 -5.07
N THR A 235 8.15 8.82 -5.33
CA THR A 235 8.02 10.25 -5.03
C THR A 235 6.84 10.87 -5.76
N MET A 236 6.64 10.56 -7.04
CA MET A 236 5.47 11.07 -7.79
C MET A 236 4.14 10.67 -7.14
N PHE A 237 3.98 9.41 -6.71
CA PHE A 237 2.76 8.99 -6.00
C PHE A 237 2.66 9.57 -4.59
N GLN A 238 3.80 9.71 -3.91
CA GLN A 238 3.89 10.31 -2.60
C GLN A 238 3.38 11.76 -2.63
N ASP A 239 3.96 12.58 -3.50
CA ASP A 239 3.58 13.99 -3.64
C ASP A 239 2.12 14.10 -4.11
N TYR A 240 1.69 13.23 -5.03
CA TYR A 240 0.32 13.23 -5.55
C TYR A 240 -0.73 12.90 -4.48
N THR A 241 -0.50 11.85 -3.68
CA THR A 241 -1.42 11.45 -2.62
C THR A 241 -1.38 12.43 -1.45
N ASP A 242 -0.20 12.91 -1.07
CA ASP A 242 -0.04 13.91 -0.01
C ASP A 242 -0.80 15.19 -0.34
N HIS A 243 -0.73 15.66 -1.60
CA HIS A 243 -1.53 16.79 -2.09
C HIS A 243 -3.03 16.58 -1.91
N ILE A 244 -3.55 15.43 -2.37
CA ILE A 244 -4.99 15.12 -2.27
C ILE A 244 -5.43 15.01 -0.80
N VAL A 245 -4.59 14.40 0.04
CA VAL A 245 -4.86 14.24 1.47
C VAL A 245 -4.92 15.58 2.18
N LYS A 246 -3.95 16.47 1.93
CA LYS A 246 -3.93 17.80 2.52
C LYS A 246 -5.10 18.67 2.07
N ILE A 247 -5.53 18.55 0.80
CA ILE A 247 -6.75 19.21 0.32
C ILE A 247 -7.97 18.73 1.11
N ALA A 248 -8.13 17.42 1.29
CA ALA A 248 -9.31 16.88 1.98
C ALA A 248 -9.35 17.25 3.47
N LEU A 249 -8.19 17.41 4.10
CA LEU A 249 -8.01 17.82 5.50
C LEU A 249 -8.00 19.35 5.70
N ASP A 250 -8.11 20.13 4.62
CA ASP A 250 -8.02 21.60 4.66
C ASP A 250 -6.68 22.11 5.24
N LEU A 251 -5.59 21.37 4.98
CA LEU A 251 -4.23 21.68 5.44
C LEU A 251 -3.33 22.23 4.32
N GLU A 252 -3.76 22.14 3.07
CA GLU A 252 -2.97 22.58 1.92
C GLU A 252 -2.94 24.11 1.81
N VAL A 253 -1.74 24.68 1.65
CA VAL A 253 -1.56 26.13 1.53
C VAL A 253 -1.46 26.50 0.05
N PHE A 254 -2.47 27.19 -0.44
CA PHE A 254 -2.51 27.66 -1.83
C PHE A 254 -1.98 29.09 -1.96
N GLU A 255 -1.29 29.37 -3.07
CA GLU A 255 -0.84 30.73 -3.38
C GLU A 255 -2.02 31.66 -3.76
N ASN A 256 -3.08 31.10 -4.35
CA ASN A 256 -4.24 31.84 -4.83
C ASN A 256 -5.55 31.06 -4.60
N ASP A 257 -6.62 31.76 -4.26
CA ASP A 257 -7.96 31.17 -4.04
C ASP A 257 -8.50 30.46 -5.30
N ASN A 258 -8.19 30.97 -6.49
CA ASN A 258 -8.62 30.34 -7.75
C ASN A 258 -7.99 28.95 -7.96
N LEU A 259 -6.75 28.74 -7.50
CA LEU A 259 -6.08 27.44 -7.59
C LEU A 259 -6.70 26.45 -6.61
N HIS A 260 -7.02 26.93 -5.41
CA HIS A 260 -7.72 26.15 -4.39
C HIS A 260 -9.08 25.66 -4.92
N GLU A 261 -9.91 26.55 -5.46
CA GLU A 261 -11.22 26.18 -6.02
C GLU A 261 -11.09 25.20 -7.19
N HIS A 262 -10.08 25.39 -8.04
CA HIS A 262 -9.82 24.48 -9.16
C HIS A 262 -9.48 23.06 -8.66
N ASP A 263 -8.48 22.94 -7.78
CA ASP A 263 -7.99 21.66 -7.28
C ASP A 263 -9.05 20.91 -6.47
N LEU A 264 -9.85 21.65 -5.69
CA LEU A 264 -10.98 21.10 -4.97
C LEU A 264 -12.05 20.58 -5.93
N SER A 265 -12.36 21.33 -7.00
CA SER A 265 -13.36 20.93 -8.00
C SER A 265 -12.97 19.70 -8.82
N VAL A 266 -11.67 19.41 -8.94
CA VAL A 266 -11.19 18.24 -9.67
C VAL A 266 -11.13 17.02 -8.76
N ASN A 267 -10.72 17.20 -7.50
CA ASN A 267 -10.63 16.10 -6.54
C ASN A 267 -11.94 15.84 -5.77
N GLU A 268 -12.99 16.61 -6.05
CA GLU A 268 -14.30 16.51 -5.40
C GLU A 268 -14.81 15.07 -5.30
N TRP A 269 -14.73 14.29 -6.39
CA TRP A 269 -15.15 12.89 -6.37
C TRP A 269 -14.36 12.07 -5.34
N ARG A 270 -13.03 12.17 -5.33
CA ARG A 270 -12.17 11.41 -4.42
C ARG A 270 -12.44 11.78 -2.97
N ILE A 271 -12.59 13.07 -2.69
CA ILE A 271 -12.84 13.58 -1.35
C ILE A 271 -14.19 13.09 -0.84
N ASN A 272 -15.22 13.13 -1.69
CA ASN A 272 -16.55 12.64 -1.33
C ASN A 272 -16.56 11.14 -1.07
N GLU A 273 -15.86 10.36 -1.89
CA GLU A 273 -15.74 8.91 -1.70
C GLU A 273 -14.92 8.55 -0.46
N TRP A 274 -13.79 9.24 -0.24
CA TRP A 274 -12.96 9.01 0.94
C TRP A 274 -13.68 9.42 2.25
N LYS A 275 -14.55 10.43 2.23
CA LYS A 275 -15.38 10.77 3.39
C LYS A 275 -16.47 9.73 3.70
N LYS A 276 -16.88 8.92 2.72
CA LYS A 276 -17.87 7.84 2.92
C LYS A 276 -17.25 6.59 3.53
N THR A 277 -15.94 6.41 3.40
CA THR A 277 -15.25 5.27 3.99
C THR A 277 -15.12 5.49 5.49
N ASP A 278 -15.70 4.61 6.30
CA ASP A 278 -15.68 4.72 7.76
C ASP A 278 -14.23 4.84 8.26
N SER A 279 -13.94 5.96 8.92
CA SER A 279 -12.69 6.25 9.64
C SER A 279 -12.50 5.34 10.86
#